data_AF-A0AAV5N525-F1
#
_entry.id   AF-A0AAV5N525-F1
#
_cell.length_a   1.000
_cell.length_b   1.000
_cell.length_c   1.000
_cell.angle_alpha   90.00
_cell.angle_beta   90.00
_cell.angle_gamma   90.00
#
_symmetry.space_group_name_H-M   'P 1'
#
loop_
_entity.id
_entity.type
_entity.pdbx_description
1 polymer ?
#
loop_
_entity_poly.entity_id
_entity_poly.type
_entity_poly.pdbx_seq_one_letter_code
_entity_poly.pdbx_strand_id
1 'polypeptide(L)'
;METEWYSERNQRELNLIYPNIADNMKMLPELDKSTIQDVIAFLLALFESSHVENICYARRQLWQISPSWLEAHFLPVVETLSCLGLFDYEDDWLYRRLLEAIAHSPALLEQAIVRGEGALNLEVLEAAEDFRRYLPNGTNYFVTFLAQEDLERGK
;
A
#
# COMPACT_ATOMS: atom_id res chain seq x y z
N MET A 1 3.42 -9.46 21.94
CA MET A 1 4.18 -8.42 22.67
C MET A 1 4.82 -7.39 21.74
N GLU A 2 5.77 -7.74 20.86
CA GLU A 2 6.42 -6.74 19.97
C GLU A 2 5.51 -6.30 18.81
N THR A 3 4.79 -7.26 18.19
CA THR A 3 3.79 -7.02 17.12
C THR A 3 2.64 -6.12 17.55
N GLU A 4 2.15 -6.30 18.78
CA GLU A 4 1.07 -5.50 19.37
C GLU A 4 1.53 -4.06 19.58
N TRP A 5 2.80 -3.84 19.97
CA TRP A 5 3.33 -2.50 20.21
C TRP A 5 3.37 -1.65 18.93
N TYR A 6 3.87 -2.19 17.82
CA TYR A 6 3.89 -1.48 16.53
C TYR A 6 2.47 -1.17 16.04
N SER A 7 1.56 -2.13 16.15
CA SER A 7 0.17 -1.96 15.71
C SER A 7 -0.56 -0.90 16.54
N GLU A 8 -0.41 -0.94 17.87
CA GLU A 8 -0.99 0.07 18.77
C GLU A 8 -0.40 1.46 18.51
N ARG A 9 0.91 1.55 18.30
CA ARG A 9 1.58 2.82 17.99
C ARG A 9 1.06 3.40 16.68
N ASN A 10 1.06 2.61 15.60
CA ASN A 10 0.61 3.06 14.29
C ASN A 10 -0.87 3.43 14.31
N GLN A 11 -1.71 2.70 15.05
CA GLN A 11 -3.11 3.06 15.26
C GLN A 11 -3.26 4.41 15.96
N ARG A 12 -2.47 4.67 17.01
CA ARG A 12 -2.49 5.97 17.69
C ARG A 12 -2.05 7.08 16.74
N GLU A 13 -0.94 6.90 16.02
CA GLU A 13 -0.41 7.90 15.09
C GLU A 13 -1.38 8.20 13.94
N LEU A 14 -1.96 7.16 13.33
CA LEU A 14 -2.96 7.30 12.28
C LEU A 14 -4.22 8.04 12.77
N ASN A 15 -4.65 7.77 14.01
CA ASN A 15 -5.78 8.46 14.63
C ASN A 15 -5.48 9.92 15.04
N LEU A 16 -4.22 10.37 15.05
CA LEU A 16 -3.88 11.79 15.20
C LEU A 16 -4.18 12.59 13.92
N ILE A 17 -4.17 11.94 12.75
CA ILE A 17 -4.51 12.57 11.47
C ILE A 17 -6.01 12.80 11.39
N TYR A 18 -6.80 11.76 11.69
CA TYR A 18 -8.25 11.85 11.78
C TYR A 18 -8.79 10.91 12.86
N PRO A 19 -9.66 11.37 13.78
CA PRO A 19 -10.14 10.54 14.88
C PRO A 19 -10.82 9.25 14.41
N ASN A 20 -10.38 8.12 14.98
CA ASN A 20 -10.90 6.76 14.72
C ASN A 20 -10.75 6.25 13.27
N ILE A 21 -9.92 6.89 12.43
CA ILE A 21 -9.74 6.45 11.04
C ILE A 21 -9.10 5.06 10.93
N ALA A 22 -8.21 4.72 11.86
CA ALA A 22 -7.54 3.41 11.88
C ALA A 22 -8.49 2.22 12.10
N ASP A 23 -9.67 2.47 12.66
CA ASP A 23 -10.72 1.47 12.89
C ASP A 23 -11.86 1.58 11.85
N ASN A 24 -11.79 2.57 10.94
CA ASN A 24 -12.87 2.89 10.01
C ASN A 24 -12.38 3.38 8.64
N MET A 25 -11.32 2.77 8.10
CA MET A 25 -10.71 3.16 6.80
C MET A 25 -11.69 3.23 5.62
N LYS A 26 -12.83 2.51 5.69
CA LYS A 26 -13.92 2.63 4.71
C LYS A 26 -14.49 4.04 4.57
N MET A 27 -14.33 4.91 5.57
CA MET A 27 -14.79 6.30 5.52
C MET A 27 -13.81 7.26 4.84
N LEU A 28 -12.57 6.81 4.54
CA LEU A 28 -11.56 7.62 3.88
C LEU A 28 -12.09 8.37 2.63
N PRO A 29 -12.93 7.78 1.77
CA PRO A 29 -13.50 8.47 0.61
C PRO A 29 -14.37 9.69 0.92
N GLU A 30 -14.89 9.80 2.14
CA GLU A 30 -15.79 10.87 2.58
C GLU A 30 -15.03 12.07 3.17
N LEU A 31 -13.73 11.92 3.41
CA LEU A 31 -12.89 12.96 4.00
C LEU A 31 -12.47 13.98 2.95
N ASP A 32 -12.00 15.14 3.41
CA ASP A 32 -11.43 16.13 2.51
C ASP A 32 -10.11 15.65 1.90
N LYS A 33 -9.74 16.22 0.76
CA LYS A 33 -8.56 15.82 -0.01
C LYS A 33 -7.27 15.87 0.80
N SER A 34 -7.09 16.86 1.68
CA SER A 34 -5.87 17.00 2.48
C SER A 34 -5.76 15.84 3.46
N THR A 35 -6.84 15.56 4.19
CA THR A 35 -6.88 14.44 5.13
C THR A 35 -6.64 13.10 4.45
N ILE A 36 -7.21 12.88 3.26
CA ILE A 36 -6.94 11.67 2.47
C ILE A 36 -5.45 11.55 2.15
N GLN A 37 -4.83 12.64 1.68
CA GLN A 37 -3.40 12.65 1.36
C GLN A 37 -2.54 12.36 2.58
N ASP A 38 -2.84 12.97 3.73
CA ASP A 38 -2.09 12.75 4.97
C ASP A 38 -2.19 11.30 5.45
N VAL A 39 -3.40 10.70 5.40
CA VAL A 39 -3.60 9.28 5.73
C VAL A 39 -2.80 8.38 4.80
N ILE A 40 -2.91 8.59 3.47
CA ILE A 40 -2.19 7.74 2.51
C ILE A 40 -0.67 7.95 2.64
N ALA A 41 -0.20 9.18 2.85
CA ALA A 41 1.22 9.46 3.07
C ALA A 41 1.76 8.74 4.30
N PHE A 42 1.00 8.74 5.41
CA PHE A 42 1.36 7.98 6.61
C PHE A 42 1.50 6.49 6.30
N LEU A 43 0.54 5.89 5.59
CA LEU A 43 0.59 4.46 5.24
C LEU A 43 1.77 4.14 4.32
N LEU A 44 2.09 5.01 3.35
CA LEU A 44 3.24 4.83 2.47
C LEU A 44 4.57 4.96 3.23
N ALA A 45 4.67 5.88 4.19
CA ALA A 45 5.88 6.03 5.01
C ALA A 45 6.19 4.76 5.83
N LEU A 46 5.18 3.97 6.18
CA LEU A 46 5.39 2.67 6.84
C LEU A 46 6.04 1.64 5.91
N PHE A 47 6.04 1.82 4.58
CA PHE A 47 6.76 0.95 3.64
C PHE A 47 8.27 1.16 3.66
N GLU A 48 8.76 2.30 4.16
CA GLU A 48 10.20 2.55 4.40
C GLU A 48 10.74 1.78 5.62
N SER A 49 9.84 1.22 6.44
CA SER A 49 10.22 0.53 7.68
C SER A 49 10.97 -0.78 7.42
N SER A 50 12.05 -1.00 8.16
CA SER A 50 12.72 -2.31 8.21
C SER A 50 11.94 -3.37 9.02
N HIS A 51 11.00 -2.93 9.85
CA HIS A 51 10.12 -3.82 10.62
C HIS A 51 8.89 -4.20 9.79
N VAL A 52 8.73 -5.49 9.57
CA VAL A 52 7.66 -6.07 8.74
C VAL A 52 6.27 -5.77 9.31
N GLU A 53 6.15 -5.61 10.63
CA GLU A 53 4.91 -5.31 11.33
C GLU A 53 4.29 -4.00 10.86
N ASN A 54 5.11 -2.98 10.58
CA ASN A 54 4.66 -1.69 10.06
C ASN A 54 4.12 -1.83 8.62
N ILE A 55 4.83 -2.58 7.79
CA ILE A 55 4.45 -2.86 6.40
C ILE A 55 3.11 -3.62 6.36
N CYS A 56 3.01 -4.69 7.16
CA CYS A 56 1.78 -5.47 7.30
C CYS A 56 0.63 -4.61 7.84
N TYR A 57 0.89 -3.74 8.81
CA TYR A 57 -0.12 -2.81 9.32
C TYR A 57 -0.65 -1.90 8.20
N ALA A 58 0.23 -1.25 7.45
CA ALA A 58 -0.17 -0.36 6.36
C ALA A 58 -0.98 -1.08 5.28
N ARG A 59 -0.55 -2.27 4.89
CA ARG A 59 -1.25 -3.12 3.92
C ARG A 59 -2.66 -3.47 4.41
N ARG A 60 -2.81 -3.91 5.66
CA ARG A 60 -4.13 -4.22 6.25
C ARG A 60 -5.04 -2.99 6.31
N GLN A 61 -4.51 -1.80 6.55
CA GLN A 61 -5.31 -0.57 6.55
C GLN A 61 -5.77 -0.21 5.13
N LEU A 62 -4.89 -0.34 4.13
CA LEU A 62 -5.27 -0.12 2.73
C LEU A 62 -6.38 -1.09 2.30
N TRP A 63 -6.32 -2.36 2.68
CA TRP A 63 -7.31 -3.38 2.31
C TRP A 63 -8.70 -3.16 2.93
N GLN A 64 -8.81 -2.28 3.93
CA GLN A 64 -10.09 -1.90 4.52
C GLN A 64 -10.79 -0.75 3.77
N ILE A 65 -10.07 -0.07 2.87
CA ILE A 65 -10.66 0.98 2.02
C ILE A 65 -11.56 0.31 0.97
N SER A 66 -12.64 0.99 0.56
CA SER A 66 -13.52 0.49 -0.49
C SER A 66 -12.72 0.14 -1.76
N PRO A 67 -12.81 -1.09 -2.30
CA PRO A 67 -12.08 -1.49 -3.51
C PRO A 67 -12.34 -0.58 -4.70
N SER A 68 -13.61 -0.16 -4.89
CA SER A 68 -14.00 0.76 -5.96
C SER A 68 -13.33 2.12 -5.87
N TRP A 69 -13.05 2.60 -4.65
CA TRP A 69 -12.37 3.86 -4.45
C TRP A 69 -10.87 3.72 -4.70
N LEU A 70 -10.26 2.63 -4.20
CA LEU A 70 -8.84 2.34 -4.43
C LEU A 70 -8.51 2.30 -5.92
N GLU A 71 -9.31 1.56 -6.70
CA GLU A 71 -9.13 1.42 -8.15
C GLU A 71 -9.21 2.74 -8.90
N ALA A 72 -10.05 3.67 -8.45
CA ALA A 72 -10.26 4.96 -9.11
C ALA A 72 -9.31 6.07 -8.66
N HIS A 73 -8.83 6.02 -7.42
CA HIS A 73 -8.21 7.19 -6.77
C HIS A 73 -6.86 6.94 -6.11
N PHE A 74 -6.50 5.70 -5.79
CA PHE A 74 -5.29 5.44 -5.00
C PHE A 74 -4.02 5.87 -5.73
N LEU A 75 -3.74 5.36 -6.94
CA LEU A 75 -2.54 5.74 -7.70
C LEU A 75 -2.46 7.25 -8.02
N PRO A 76 -3.56 7.95 -8.39
CA PRO A 76 -3.54 9.41 -8.49
C PRO A 76 -3.12 10.13 -7.21
N VAL A 77 -3.50 9.62 -6.03
CA VAL A 77 -3.04 10.15 -4.74
C VAL A 77 -1.56 9.87 -4.54
N VAL A 78 -1.09 8.64 -4.79
CA VAL A 78 0.33 8.27 -4.68
C VAL A 78 1.20 9.11 -5.64
N GLU A 79 0.76 9.35 -6.87
CA GLU A 79 1.45 10.22 -7.83
C GLU A 79 1.54 11.67 -7.33
N THR A 80 0.49 12.17 -6.67
CA THR A 80 0.53 13.49 -6.05
C THR A 80 1.57 13.53 -4.92
N LEU A 81 1.61 12.49 -4.08
CA LEU A 81 2.60 12.36 -2.99
C LEU A 81 4.02 12.24 -3.53
N SER A 82 4.21 11.55 -4.66
CA SER A 82 5.51 11.45 -5.33
C SER A 82 6.00 12.79 -5.85
N CYS A 83 5.11 13.58 -6.49
CA CYS A 83 5.43 14.95 -6.90
C CYS A 83 5.82 15.86 -5.72
N LEU A 84 5.33 15.57 -4.52
CA LEU A 84 5.67 16.28 -3.28
C LEU A 84 6.96 15.76 -2.61
N GLY A 85 7.60 14.73 -3.17
CA GLY A 85 8.79 14.09 -2.59
C GLY A 85 8.50 13.20 -1.39
N LEU A 86 7.25 12.74 -1.22
CA LEU A 86 6.81 11.89 -0.11
C LEU A 86 6.72 10.41 -0.50
N PHE A 87 6.94 10.07 -1.77
CA PHE A 87 7.01 8.70 -2.26
C PHE A 87 7.91 8.64 -3.49
N ASP A 88 8.87 7.72 -3.52
CA ASP A 88 9.76 7.54 -4.66
C ASP A 88 9.40 6.27 -5.44
N TYR A 89 8.98 6.43 -6.69
CA TYR A 89 8.71 5.32 -7.60
C TYR A 89 10.00 4.67 -8.14
N GLU A 90 11.14 5.36 -8.04
CA GLU A 90 12.45 4.84 -8.46
C GLU A 90 13.17 4.09 -7.32
N ASP A 91 12.61 4.10 -6.10
CA ASP A 91 13.05 3.23 -5.01
C ASP A 91 12.43 1.84 -5.18
N ASP A 92 13.26 0.83 -5.40
CA ASP A 92 12.82 -0.54 -5.68
C ASP A 92 12.11 -1.19 -4.51
N TRP A 93 12.51 -0.87 -3.28
CA TRP A 93 11.87 -1.41 -2.08
C TRP A 93 10.48 -0.83 -1.91
N LEU A 94 10.34 0.50 -1.99
CA LEU A 94 9.04 1.17 -1.87
C LEU A 94 8.09 0.77 -2.98
N TYR A 95 8.59 0.67 -4.21
CA TYR A 95 7.80 0.23 -5.33
C TYR A 95 7.30 -1.22 -5.16
N ARG A 96 8.17 -2.16 -4.76
CA ARG A 96 7.75 -3.55 -4.48
C ARG A 96 6.68 -3.60 -3.37
N ARG A 97 6.83 -2.83 -2.29
CA ARG A 97 5.83 -2.77 -1.21
C ARG A 97 4.50 -2.16 -1.65
N LEU A 98 4.53 -1.14 -2.51
CA LEU A 98 3.33 -0.61 -3.14
C LEU A 98 2.59 -1.69 -3.93
N LEU A 99 3.30 -2.44 -4.78
CA LEU A 99 2.74 -3.54 -5.57
C LEU A 99 2.14 -4.64 -4.69
N GLU A 100 2.83 -5.05 -3.63
CA GLU A 100 2.31 -6.01 -2.65
C GLU A 100 1.02 -5.51 -1.99
N ALA A 101 0.96 -4.23 -1.64
CA ALA A 101 -0.18 -3.65 -0.95
C ALA A 101 -1.44 -3.61 -1.83
N ILE A 102 -1.29 -3.44 -3.14
CA ILE A 102 -2.42 -3.37 -4.08
C ILE A 102 -2.69 -4.68 -4.83
N ALA A 103 -1.89 -5.73 -4.60
CA ALA A 103 -1.97 -6.99 -5.34
C ALA A 103 -3.36 -7.67 -5.28
N HIS A 104 -4.16 -7.37 -4.26
CA HIS A 104 -5.53 -7.87 -4.11
C HIS A 104 -6.52 -7.29 -5.15
N SER A 105 -6.19 -6.17 -5.80
CA SER A 105 -6.95 -5.60 -6.92
C SER A 105 -6.12 -5.74 -8.20
N PRO A 106 -6.45 -6.71 -9.08
CA PRO A 106 -5.76 -6.87 -10.36
C PRO A 106 -5.74 -5.62 -11.23
N ALA A 107 -6.84 -4.87 -11.26
CA ALA A 107 -6.95 -3.66 -12.06
C ALA A 107 -6.03 -2.53 -11.55
N LEU A 108 -5.89 -2.40 -10.24
CA LEU A 108 -4.98 -1.44 -9.62
C LEU A 108 -3.52 -1.87 -9.78
N LEU A 109 -3.25 -3.16 -9.60
CA LEU A 109 -1.92 -3.75 -9.79
C LEU A 109 -1.43 -3.55 -11.24
N GLU A 110 -2.26 -3.81 -12.24
CA GLU A 110 -1.92 -3.62 -13.65
C GLU A 110 -1.50 -2.17 -13.95
N GLN A 111 -2.25 -1.19 -13.42
CA GLN A 111 -1.91 0.23 -13.58
C GLN A 111 -0.55 0.57 -12.95
N ALA A 112 -0.27 0.05 -11.76
CA ALA A 112 1.01 0.29 -11.08
C ALA A 112 2.19 -0.40 -11.79
N ILE A 113 1.97 -1.58 -12.38
CA ILE A 113 2.96 -2.27 -13.21
C ILE A 113 3.31 -1.42 -14.44
N VAL A 114 2.31 -0.93 -15.17
CA VAL A 114 2.53 -0.06 -16.35
C VAL A 114 3.33 1.20 -15.97
N ARG A 115 3.10 1.74 -14.77
CA ARG A 115 3.90 2.87 -14.24
C ARG A 115 5.37 2.49 -14.02
N GLY A 116 5.65 1.29 -13.53
CA GLY A 116 7.01 0.79 -13.30
C GLY A 116 7.76 0.42 -14.57
N GLU A 117 7.06 0.00 -15.64
CA GLU A 117 7.68 -0.27 -16.95
C GLU A 117 8.34 0.97 -17.58
N GLY A 118 7.94 2.17 -17.15
CA GLY A 118 8.55 3.43 -17.56
C GLY A 118 9.68 3.91 -16.65
N ALA A 119 10.08 3.14 -15.63
CA ALA A 119 11.10 3.55 -14.67
C ALA A 119 12.52 3.53 -15.27
N LEU A 120 13.42 4.31 -14.66
CA LEU A 120 14.83 4.33 -15.04
C LEU A 120 15.65 3.31 -14.24
N ASN A 121 15.21 2.98 -13.02
CA ASN A 121 15.82 1.99 -12.17
C ASN A 121 15.52 0.56 -12.67
N LEU A 122 16.57 -0.22 -12.91
CA LEU A 122 16.48 -1.61 -13.36
C LEU A 122 15.72 -2.50 -12.35
N GLU A 123 15.94 -2.30 -11.05
CA GLU A 123 15.28 -3.09 -10.00
C GLU A 123 13.76 -2.86 -9.97
N VAL A 124 13.32 -1.63 -10.31
CA VAL A 124 11.90 -1.28 -10.45
C VAL A 124 11.29 -1.93 -11.69
N LEU A 125 12.02 -1.94 -12.81
CA LEU A 125 11.61 -2.64 -14.03
C LEU A 125 11.44 -4.15 -13.78
N GLU A 126 12.42 -4.77 -13.10
CA GLU A 126 12.37 -6.19 -12.73
C GLU A 126 11.20 -6.48 -11.78
N ALA A 127 10.96 -5.62 -10.78
CA ALA A 127 9.80 -5.73 -9.90
C ALA A 127 8.47 -5.68 -10.68
N ALA A 128 8.33 -4.75 -11.63
CA ALA A 128 7.13 -4.65 -12.46
C ALA A 128 6.90 -5.93 -13.30
N GLU A 129 7.98 -6.52 -13.84
CA GLU A 129 7.91 -7.78 -14.59
C GLU A 129 7.55 -8.97 -13.69
N ASP A 130 8.16 -9.07 -12.51
CA ASP A 130 7.88 -10.12 -11.53
C ASP A 130 6.39 -10.10 -11.14
N PHE A 131 5.85 -8.92 -10.84
CA PHE A 131 4.45 -8.79 -10.42
C PHE A 131 3.43 -8.99 -11.54
N ARG A 132 3.83 -8.83 -12.81
CA ARG A 132 2.96 -9.15 -13.96
C ARG A 132 2.50 -10.60 -13.97
N ARG A 133 3.32 -11.50 -13.43
CA ARG A 133 2.99 -12.93 -13.32
C ARG A 133 1.84 -13.20 -12.35
N TYR A 134 1.42 -12.21 -11.55
CA TYR A 134 0.34 -12.30 -10.59
C TYR A 134 -1.02 -11.77 -11.09
N LEU A 135 -1.06 -11.19 -12.29
CA LEU A 135 -2.33 -10.82 -12.92
C LEU A 135 -3.14 -12.07 -13.30
N PRO A 136 -4.47 -11.98 -13.53
CA PRO A 136 -5.32 -13.15 -13.80
C PRO A 136 -4.93 -14.02 -15.00
N ASN A 137 -4.13 -13.48 -15.92
CA ASN A 137 -3.56 -14.20 -17.07
C ASN A 137 -2.10 -14.65 -16.84
N GLY A 138 -1.56 -14.38 -15.66
CA GLY A 138 -0.22 -14.76 -15.21
C GLY A 138 -0.18 -16.17 -14.61
N THR A 139 1.02 -16.66 -14.36
CA THR A 139 1.28 -18.06 -13.98
C THR A 139 1.03 -18.37 -12.49
N ASN A 140 0.77 -17.38 -11.64
CA ASN A 140 0.67 -17.60 -10.18
C ASN A 140 -0.35 -16.65 -9.53
N TYR A 141 -1.32 -17.14 -8.75
CA TYR A 141 -2.30 -16.29 -8.05
C TYR A 141 -1.84 -16.10 -6.58
N PHE A 142 -1.16 -15.00 -6.28
CA PHE A 142 -0.38 -14.79 -5.04
C PHE A 142 -1.15 -14.16 -3.87
N VAL A 143 -2.35 -13.61 -4.12
CA VAL A 143 -3.15 -12.88 -3.12
C VAL A 143 -3.46 -13.73 -1.87
N THR A 144 -3.69 -15.03 -2.05
CA THR A 144 -3.95 -15.96 -0.95
C THR A 144 -2.73 -16.14 -0.03
N PHE A 145 -1.51 -16.07 -0.56
CA PHE A 145 -0.27 -16.23 0.21
C PHE A 145 0.02 -15.00 1.07
N LEU A 146 -0.07 -13.80 0.50
CA LEU A 146 0.16 -12.54 1.24
C LEU A 146 -0.86 -12.35 2.37
N ALA A 147 -2.15 -12.64 2.09
CA ALA A 147 -3.19 -12.56 3.09
C ALA A 147 -2.97 -13.58 4.23
N GLN A 148 -2.48 -14.78 3.91
CA GLN A 148 -2.17 -15.80 4.90
C GLN A 148 -0.95 -15.42 5.75
N GLU A 149 0.10 -14.85 5.15
CA GLU A 149 1.27 -14.35 5.88
C GLU A 149 0.89 -13.20 6.84
N ASP A 150 0.02 -12.28 6.40
CA ASP A 150 -0.49 -11.21 7.26
C ASP A 150 -1.36 -11.71 8.42
N LEU A 151 -2.14 -12.77 8.18
CA LEU A 151 -2.98 -13.43 9.19
C LEU A 151 -2.16 -14.23 10.20
N GLU A 152 -1.06 -14.84 9.78
CA GLU A 152 -0.16 -15.61 10.64
C GLU A 152 0.72 -14.71 11.51
N ARG A 153 1.13 -13.54 10.98
CA ARG A 153 1.95 -12.56 11.72
C ARG A 153 1.13 -11.52 12.50
N GLY A 154 -0.18 -11.45 12.29
CA GLY A 154 -1.11 -10.55 12.99
C GLY A 154 -1.82 -11.16 14.21
N LYS A 155 -1.48 -12.38 14.61
CA LYS A 155 -1.96 -13.06 15.83
C LYS A 155 -0.86 -13.11 16.89
#